data_AF-A0A9W8I3Z1-F1
#
_entry.id   AF-A0A9W8I3Z1-F1
#
_cell.length_a   1.000
_cell.length_b   1.000
_cell.length_c   1.000
_cell.angle_alpha   90.00
_cell.angle_beta   90.00
_cell.angle_gamma   90.00
#
_symmetry.space_group_name_H-M   'P 1'
#
loop_
_entity.id
_entity.type
_entity.pdbx_description
1 polymer ?
#
loop_
_entity_poly.entity_id
_entity_poly.type
_entity_poly.pdbx_seq_one_letter_code
_entity_poly.pdbx_strand_id
1 'polypeptide(L)'
;MSTSKNKSLRDRTQEYRSLATALRKRQQHSPEPRQRPSNASFGEFSRQASSISKEIQSTALLLEKLATLARGKTIFDDRTDEINGLTAQVKQRIAAINGKIMTLQQLQRRQNGAAHGAQQTTEHHSNVVLSLQSQLANTSTTFKDVLELRSESLKESGHRREQFIGSAAAAAGNLAFSST
;
A
#
# COMPACT_ATOMS: atom_id res chain seq x y z
N MET A 1 29.02 -49.57 -22.93
CA MET A 1 28.66 -48.15 -23.14
C MET A 1 28.01 -47.64 -21.85
N SER A 2 28.77 -47.01 -20.96
CA SER A 2 28.22 -46.42 -19.72
C SER A 2 28.36 -44.91 -19.80
N THR A 3 27.25 -44.24 -20.11
CA THR A 3 27.14 -42.79 -20.18
C THR A 3 27.30 -42.20 -18.78
N SER A 4 28.43 -41.53 -18.54
CA SER A 4 28.65 -40.72 -17.35
C SER A 4 27.62 -39.58 -17.34
N LYS A 5 26.61 -39.70 -16.47
CA LYS A 5 25.60 -38.65 -16.27
C LYS A 5 26.31 -37.45 -15.66
N ASN A 6 26.46 -36.39 -16.47
CA ASN A 6 26.89 -35.07 -16.07
C ASN A 6 26.02 -34.59 -14.89
N LYS A 7 26.53 -34.76 -13.67
CA LYS A 7 25.87 -34.29 -12.45
C LYS A 7 25.98 -32.77 -12.51
N SER A 8 24.89 -32.10 -12.84
CA SER A 8 24.81 -30.64 -12.85
C SER A 8 25.26 -30.12 -11.49
N LEU A 9 26.50 -29.63 -11.40
CA LEU A 9 27.07 -29.04 -10.18
C LEU A 9 26.29 -27.78 -9.72
N ARG A 10 25.34 -27.32 -10.53
CA ARG A 10 24.48 -26.16 -10.27
C ARG A 10 23.19 -26.51 -9.51
N ASP A 11 22.65 -27.72 -9.65
CA ASP A 11 21.40 -28.10 -8.96
C ASP A 11 21.62 -29.25 -7.98
N ARG A 12 21.95 -28.86 -6.74
CA ARG A 12 22.16 -29.78 -5.61
C ARG A 12 20.91 -29.92 -4.73
N THR A 13 19.76 -29.45 -5.19
CA THR A 13 18.51 -29.47 -4.42
C THR A 13 18.11 -30.90 -4.01
N GLN A 14 18.35 -31.87 -4.89
CA GLN A 14 18.04 -33.29 -4.60
C GLN A 14 18.98 -33.90 -3.56
N GLU A 15 20.28 -33.57 -3.61
CA GLU A 15 21.25 -34.00 -2.59
C GLU A 15 20.87 -33.42 -1.21
N TYR A 16 20.53 -32.14 -1.18
CA TYR A 16 20.08 -31.47 0.04
C TYR A 16 18.80 -32.11 0.61
N ARG A 17 17.78 -32.36 -0.21
CA ARG A 17 16.53 -33.03 0.23
C ARG A 17 16.81 -34.41 0.81
N SER A 18 17.71 -35.17 0.18
CA SER A 18 18.08 -36.51 0.62
C SER A 18 18.80 -36.48 1.97
N LEU A 19 19.76 -35.57 2.14
CA LEU A 19 20.48 -35.36 3.40
C LEU A 19 19.58 -34.83 4.52
N ALA A 20 18.69 -33.88 4.22
CA ALA A 20 17.74 -33.34 5.19
C ALA A 20 16.77 -34.42 5.69
N THR A 21 16.30 -35.31 4.81
CA THR A 21 15.44 -36.43 5.16
C THR A 21 16.17 -37.45 6.04
N ALA A 22 17.42 -37.78 5.69
CA ALA A 22 18.27 -38.67 6.48
C ALA A 22 18.56 -38.10 7.89
N LEU A 23 18.83 -36.79 7.99
CA LEU A 23 19.02 -36.09 9.26
C LEU A 23 17.75 -36.11 10.13
N ARG A 24 16.58 -35.86 9.55
CA ARG A 24 15.30 -35.90 10.27
C ARG A 24 15.03 -37.29 10.84
N LYS A 25 15.28 -38.35 10.05
CA LYS A 25 15.13 -39.74 10.50
C LYS A 25 16.09 -40.08 11.65
N ARG A 26 17.32 -39.53 11.63
CA ARG A 26 18.30 -39.66 12.72
C ARG A 26 17.88 -38.90 13.98
N GLN A 27 17.26 -37.74 13.83
CA GLN A 27 16.81 -36.90 14.95
C GLN A 27 15.56 -37.46 15.66
N GLN A 28 14.73 -38.26 14.97
CA GLN A 28 13.60 -38.96 15.57
C GLN A 28 13.98 -40.12 16.51
N HIS A 29 15.25 -40.51 16.56
CA HIS A 29 15.78 -41.43 17.57
C HIS A 29 16.38 -40.75 18.82
N SER A 30 16.27 -39.42 18.94
CA SER A 30 16.61 -38.68 20.17
C SER A 30 15.33 -38.35 20.95
N PRO A 31 15.18 -38.79 22.22
CA PRO A 31 14.01 -38.52 23.02
C PRO A 31 14.16 -37.16 23.72
N GLU A 32 13.98 -36.05 22.99
CA GLU A 32 13.70 -34.77 23.66
C GLU A 32 12.89 -33.83 22.75
N PRO A 33 11.63 -33.54 23.07
CA PRO A 33 10.89 -32.51 22.37
C PRO A 33 11.38 -31.16 22.86
N ARG A 34 12.33 -30.55 22.13
CA ARG A 34 12.62 -29.11 22.29
C ARG A 34 11.39 -28.33 21.86
N GLN A 35 10.52 -28.02 22.83
CA GLN A 35 9.50 -27.00 22.69
C GLN A 35 10.22 -25.71 22.29
N ARG A 36 10.03 -25.29 21.03
CA ARG A 36 10.51 -23.99 20.59
C ARG A 36 9.77 -22.95 21.42
N PRO A 37 10.45 -22.02 22.12
CA PRO A 37 9.76 -20.91 22.73
C PRO A 37 9.05 -20.15 21.61
N SER A 38 7.72 -20.15 21.63
CA SER A 38 6.94 -19.26 20.80
C SER A 38 7.28 -17.84 21.25
N ASN A 39 8.19 -17.17 20.54
CA ASN A 39 8.52 -15.78 20.79
C ASN A 39 7.28 -14.91 20.52
N ALA A 40 6.41 -14.79 21.53
CA ALA A 40 5.16 -14.04 21.45
C ALA A 40 5.41 -12.55 21.10
N SER A 41 6.55 -12.00 21.54
CA SER A 41 6.98 -10.63 21.21
C SER A 41 7.32 -10.41 19.73
N PHE A 42 7.90 -11.42 19.07
CA PHE A 42 8.14 -11.40 17.62
C PHE A 42 6.81 -11.40 16.84
N GLY A 43 5.80 -12.09 17.38
CA GLY A 43 4.45 -12.12 16.82
C GLY A 43 3.76 -10.75 16.84
N GLU A 44 3.92 -9.97 17.91
CA GLU A 44 3.22 -8.68 18.04
C GLU A 44 3.70 -7.62 17.04
N PHE A 45 5.03 -7.44 16.88
CA PHE A 45 5.58 -6.51 15.90
C PHE A 45 5.13 -6.89 14.49
N SER A 46 5.31 -8.16 14.11
CA SER A 46 4.95 -8.66 12.78
C SER A 46 3.45 -8.52 12.49
N ARG A 47 2.60 -8.79 13.49
CA ARG A 47 1.15 -8.63 13.38
C ARG A 47 0.75 -7.17 13.18
N GLN A 48 1.33 -6.24 13.95
CA GLN A 48 1.05 -4.81 13.79
C GLN A 48 1.55 -4.29 12.44
N ALA A 49 2.77 -4.64 12.04
CA ALA A 49 3.33 -4.27 10.74
C ALA A 49 2.45 -4.77 9.58
N SER A 50 1.98 -6.02 9.65
CA SER A 50 1.07 -6.60 8.66
C SER A 50 -0.27 -5.87 8.59
N SER A 51 -0.83 -5.47 9.74
CA SER A 51 -2.06 -4.67 9.78
C SER A 51 -1.87 -3.31 9.11
N ILE A 52 -0.78 -2.62 9.42
CA ILE A 52 -0.44 -1.32 8.83
C ILE A 52 -0.28 -1.45 7.31
N SER A 53 0.44 -2.47 6.84
CA SER A 53 0.63 -2.69 5.40
C SER A 53 -0.71 -2.92 4.68
N LYS A 54 -1.63 -3.69 5.26
CA LYS A 54 -2.98 -3.88 4.71
C LYS A 54 -3.79 -2.59 4.68
N GLU A 55 -3.66 -1.74 5.69
CA GLU A 55 -4.33 -0.43 5.73
C GLU A 55 -3.79 0.53 4.68
N ILE A 56 -2.48 0.54 4.44
CA ILE A 56 -1.85 1.30 3.35
C ILE A 56 -2.41 0.84 2.00
N GLN A 57 -2.41 -0.48 1.74
CA GLN A 57 -2.96 -1.06 0.51
C GLN A 57 -4.44 -0.69 0.31
N SER A 58 -5.27 -0.81 1.36
CA SER A 58 -6.68 -0.41 1.31
C SER A 58 -6.85 1.09 1.04
N THR A 59 -5.96 1.93 1.55
CA THR A 59 -5.97 3.37 1.30
C THR A 59 -5.55 3.69 -0.13
N ALA A 60 -4.57 2.97 -0.68
CA ALA A 60 -4.16 3.09 -2.08
C ALA A 60 -5.30 2.74 -3.06
N LEU A 61 -6.07 1.68 -2.80
CA LEU A 61 -7.26 1.35 -3.60
C LEU A 61 -8.34 2.43 -3.54
N LEU A 62 -8.54 3.03 -2.35
CA LEU A 62 -9.49 4.13 -2.18
C LEU A 62 -9.03 5.37 -2.97
N LEU A 63 -7.72 5.63 -3.01
CA LEU A 63 -7.12 6.68 -3.83
C LEU A 63 -7.31 6.44 -5.32
N GLU A 64 -7.19 5.20 -5.80
CA GLU A 64 -7.44 4.86 -7.21
C GLU A 64 -8.89 5.15 -7.60
N LYS A 65 -9.85 4.82 -6.72
CA LYS A 65 -11.26 5.20 -6.91
C LYS A 65 -11.41 6.72 -6.95
N LEU A 66 -10.82 7.44 -6.00
CA LEU A 66 -10.86 8.90 -5.94
C LEU A 66 -10.27 9.54 -7.20
N ALA A 67 -9.13 9.03 -7.69
CA ALA A 67 -8.50 9.47 -8.93
C ALA A 67 -9.43 9.28 -10.13
N THR A 68 -10.13 8.15 -10.18
CA THR A 68 -11.10 7.87 -11.25
C THR A 68 -12.28 8.83 -11.23
N LEU A 69 -12.80 9.16 -10.04
CA LEU A 69 -13.85 10.16 -9.90
C LEU A 69 -13.34 11.58 -10.23
N ALA A 70 -12.12 11.93 -9.82
CA ALA A 70 -11.51 13.23 -10.13
C ALA A 70 -11.29 13.45 -11.64
N ARG A 71 -11.02 12.36 -12.39
CA ARG A 71 -10.92 12.38 -13.86
C ARG A 71 -12.26 12.51 -14.58
N GLY A 72 -13.39 12.23 -13.92
CA GLY A 72 -14.72 12.33 -14.53
C GLY A 72 -15.04 13.78 -14.89
N LYS A 73 -15.03 14.11 -16.20
CA LYS A 73 -15.25 15.49 -16.72
C LYS A 73 -16.71 15.77 -17.12
N THR A 74 -17.67 15.16 -16.46
CA THR A 74 -19.09 15.24 -16.87
C THR A 74 -19.79 16.42 -16.17
N ILE A 75 -20.17 17.43 -16.95
CA ILE A 75 -20.89 18.65 -16.53
C ILE A 75 -22.26 18.41 -15.85
N PHE A 76 -22.82 17.20 -15.99
CA PHE A 76 -24.15 16.82 -15.50
C PHE A 76 -24.15 15.84 -14.33
N ASP A 77 -22.99 15.27 -13.97
CA ASP A 77 -22.86 14.31 -12.87
C ASP A 77 -21.95 14.93 -11.82
N ASP A 78 -22.54 15.77 -10.97
CA ASP A 78 -21.81 16.49 -9.92
C ASP A 78 -21.50 15.56 -8.76
N ARG A 79 -20.35 14.88 -8.84
CA ARG A 79 -19.86 13.97 -7.78
C ARG A 79 -19.04 14.68 -6.71
N THR A 80 -19.22 15.98 -6.53
CA THR A 80 -18.41 16.77 -5.59
C THR A 80 -18.50 16.26 -4.16
N ASP A 81 -19.68 15.86 -3.69
CA ASP A 81 -19.84 15.34 -2.33
C ASP A 81 -19.15 13.99 -2.12
N GLU A 82 -19.25 13.07 -3.09
CA GLU A 82 -18.54 11.78 -3.03
C GLU A 82 -17.02 11.98 -3.02
N ILE A 83 -16.51 12.88 -3.87
CA ILE A 83 -15.08 13.22 -3.94
C ILE A 83 -14.62 13.83 -2.61
N ASN A 84 -15.39 14.77 -2.04
CA ASN A 84 -15.06 15.40 -0.75
C ASN A 84 -15.05 14.39 0.40
N GLY A 85 -16.05 13.50 0.44
CA GLY A 85 -16.13 12.44 1.43
C GLY A 85 -14.95 11.46 1.35
N LEU A 86 -14.61 11.01 0.14
CA LEU A 86 -13.45 10.14 -0.09
C LEU A 86 -12.13 10.85 0.24
N THR A 87 -11.97 12.13 -0.10
CA THR A 87 -10.80 12.95 0.26
C THR A 87 -10.63 13.03 1.78
N ALA A 88 -11.70 13.31 2.52
CA ALA A 88 -11.66 13.36 3.98
C ALA A 88 -11.29 12.00 4.58
N GLN A 89 -11.89 10.92 4.06
CA GLN A 89 -11.61 9.56 4.49
C GLN A 89 -10.13 9.17 4.25
N VAL A 90 -9.58 9.44 3.06
CA VAL A 90 -8.18 9.17 2.74
C VAL A 90 -7.25 9.97 3.67
N LYS A 91 -7.51 11.27 3.87
CA LYS A 91 -6.74 12.12 4.78
C LYS A 91 -6.71 11.55 6.20
N GLN A 92 -7.85 11.13 6.73
CA GLN A 92 -7.94 10.52 8.05
C GLN A 92 -7.17 9.20 8.14
N ARG A 93 -7.26 8.35 7.10
CA ARG A 93 -6.53 7.07 7.07
C ARG A 93 -5.02 7.28 7.02
N ILE A 94 -4.51 8.19 6.21
CA ILE A 94 -3.08 8.52 6.15
C ILE A 94 -2.58 8.98 7.54
N ALA A 95 -3.31 9.87 8.20
CA ALA A 95 -2.96 10.33 9.54
C ALA A 95 -2.95 9.19 10.58
N ALA A 96 -3.98 8.33 10.55
CA ALA A 96 -4.08 7.18 11.44
C ALA A 96 -2.94 6.16 11.20
N ILE A 97 -2.61 5.87 9.95
CA ILE A 97 -1.51 4.98 9.58
C ILE A 97 -0.18 5.56 10.05
N ASN A 98 0.06 6.86 9.85
CA ASN A 98 1.28 7.52 10.35
C ASN A 98 1.42 7.36 11.87
N GLY A 99 0.32 7.57 12.62
CA GLY A 99 0.29 7.34 14.07
C GLY A 99 0.65 5.90 14.45
N LYS A 100 0.08 4.90 13.75
CA LYS A 100 0.40 3.48 13.98
C LYS A 100 1.85 3.14 13.68
N ILE A 101 2.45 3.73 12.63
CA ILE A 101 3.87 3.56 12.31
C ILE A 101 4.74 4.13 13.44
N MET A 102 4.39 5.28 14.01
CA MET A 102 5.10 5.85 15.16
C MET A 102 5.04 4.92 16.39
N THR A 103 3.87 4.34 16.68
CA THR A 103 3.72 3.34 17.74
C THR A 103 4.54 2.09 17.48
N LEU A 104 4.55 1.58 16.24
CA LEU A 104 5.35 0.42 15.82
C LEU A 104 6.86 0.68 16.00
N GLN A 105 7.31 1.89 15.67
CA GLN A 105 8.71 2.31 15.88
C GLN A 105 9.07 2.38 17.36
N GLN A 106 8.15 2.81 18.23
CA GLN A 106 8.37 2.79 19.68
C GLN A 106 8.47 1.35 20.20
N LEU A 107 7.63 0.44 19.69
CA LEU A 107 7.67 -0.98 20.02
C LEU A 107 9.01 -1.61 19.61
N GLN A 108 9.51 -1.29 18.41
CA GLN A 108 10.84 -1.71 17.95
C GLN A 108 11.92 -1.27 18.94
N ARG A 109 11.95 0.01 19.34
CA ARG A 109 12.97 0.53 20.27
C ARG A 109 12.95 -0.17 21.63
N ARG A 110 11.75 -0.48 22.15
CA ARG A 110 11.60 -1.23 23.42
C ARG A 110 12.13 -2.65 23.33
N GLN A 111 11.90 -3.34 22.22
CA GLN A 111 12.39 -4.71 22.02
C GLN A 111 13.92 -4.77 21.83
N ASN A 112 14.51 -3.76 21.20
CA ASN A 112 15.96 -3.69 20.97
C ASN A 112 16.78 -3.55 22.27
N GLY A 113 16.20 -2.99 23.35
CA GLY A 113 16.89 -2.82 24.64
C GLY A 113 16.96 -4.08 25.51
N ALA A 114 16.18 -5.12 25.19
CA ALA A 114 15.98 -6.28 26.07
C ALA A 114 16.76 -7.55 25.66
N ALA A 115 17.35 -7.60 24.46
CA ALA A 115 17.93 -8.84 23.93
C ALA A 115 19.38 -8.65 23.44
N HIS A 116 20.35 -9.01 24.29
CA HIS A 116 21.73 -9.24 23.86
C HIS A 116 21.77 -10.45 22.92
N GLY A 117 22.02 -10.22 21.62
CA GLY A 117 22.08 -11.27 20.57
C GLY A 117 21.14 -11.10 19.38
N ALA A 118 20.33 -10.03 19.35
CA ALA A 118 19.22 -9.85 18.41
C ALA A 118 19.49 -8.85 17.25
N GLN A 119 20.74 -8.67 16.82
CA GLN A 119 21.09 -7.63 15.81
C GLN A 119 20.33 -7.79 14.49
N GLN A 120 20.26 -9.01 13.94
CA GLN A 120 19.54 -9.30 12.69
C GLN A 120 18.04 -8.99 12.79
N THR A 121 17.41 -9.30 13.93
CA THR A 121 15.97 -9.01 14.13
C THR A 121 15.71 -7.51 14.28
N THR A 122 16.62 -6.80 14.95
CA THR A 122 16.56 -5.33 15.09
C THR A 122 16.66 -4.65 13.73
N GLU A 123 17.61 -5.07 12.90
CA GLU A 123 17.76 -4.58 11.52
C GLU A 123 16.53 -4.90 10.68
N HIS A 124 16.02 -6.13 10.76
CA HIS A 124 14.81 -6.51 10.05
C HIS A 124 13.61 -5.63 10.43
N HIS A 125 13.36 -5.42 11.72
CA HIS A 125 12.28 -4.56 12.18
C HIS A 125 12.47 -3.11 11.70
N SER A 126 13.70 -2.60 11.70
CA SER A 126 14.03 -1.28 11.17
C SER A 126 13.68 -1.17 9.68
N ASN A 127 14.09 -2.16 8.88
CA ASN A 127 13.80 -2.21 7.44
C ASN A 127 12.30 -2.30 7.15
N VAL A 128 11.55 -3.04 7.97
CA VAL A 128 10.08 -3.11 7.86
C VAL A 128 9.45 -1.74 8.12
N VAL A 129 9.87 -1.04 9.17
CA VAL A 129 9.36 0.32 9.46
C VAL A 129 9.67 1.28 8.32
N LEU A 130 10.91 1.26 7.80
CA LEU A 130 11.31 2.08 6.66
C LEU A 130 10.48 1.78 5.41
N SER A 131 10.22 0.50 5.13
CA SER A 131 9.37 0.10 4.00
C SER A 131 7.94 0.63 4.14
N LEU A 132 7.34 0.52 5.33
CA LEU A 132 6.00 1.05 5.60
C LEU A 132 5.95 2.58 5.46
N GLN A 133 6.99 3.28 5.92
CA GLN A 133 7.12 4.73 5.76
C GLN A 133 7.22 5.13 4.29
N SER A 134 8.03 4.43 3.49
CA SER A 134 8.14 4.66 2.05
C SER A 134 6.82 4.41 1.33
N GLN A 135 6.12 3.32 1.64
CA GLN A 135 4.80 3.04 1.06
C GLN A 135 3.76 4.11 1.42
N LEU A 136 3.74 4.57 2.67
CA LEU A 136 2.84 5.64 3.11
C LEU A 136 3.19 6.99 2.45
N ALA A 137 4.48 7.29 2.32
CA ALA A 137 4.94 8.50 1.64
C ALA A 137 4.50 8.49 0.17
N ASN A 138 4.70 7.38 -0.56
CA ASN A 138 4.22 7.24 -1.93
C ASN A 138 2.71 7.42 -2.02
N THR A 139 1.95 6.79 -1.11
CA THR A 139 0.48 6.94 -1.02
C THR A 139 0.08 8.40 -0.79
N SER A 140 0.85 9.13 0.03
CA SER A 140 0.61 10.55 0.33
C SER A 140 0.92 11.46 -0.87
N THR A 141 1.98 11.15 -1.63
CA THR A 141 2.28 11.84 -2.89
C THR A 141 1.17 11.63 -3.90
N THR A 142 0.74 10.38 -4.13
CA THR A 142 -0.38 10.09 -5.04
C THR A 142 -1.66 10.80 -4.59
N PHE A 143 -1.93 10.89 -3.29
CA PHE A 143 -3.06 11.66 -2.79
C PHE A 143 -2.98 13.13 -3.18
N LYS A 144 -1.81 13.75 -3.03
CA LYS A 144 -1.58 15.14 -3.45
C LYS A 144 -1.85 15.31 -4.94
N ASP A 145 -1.32 14.43 -5.79
CA ASP A 145 -1.51 14.49 -7.25
C ASP A 145 -2.99 14.40 -7.63
N VAL A 146 -3.77 13.56 -6.94
CA VAL A 146 -5.22 13.44 -7.15
C VAL A 146 -5.98 14.70 -6.76
N LEU A 147 -5.57 15.40 -5.69
CA LEU A 147 -6.16 16.68 -5.30
C LEU A 147 -5.86 17.77 -6.32
N GLU A 148 -4.64 17.81 -6.84
CA GLU A 148 -4.24 18.74 -7.91
C GLU A 148 -5.07 18.49 -9.17
N LEU A 149 -5.18 17.23 -9.60
CA LEU A 149 -6.02 16.81 -10.72
C LEU A 149 -7.50 17.23 -10.54
N ARG A 150 -8.05 17.09 -9.33
CA ARG A 150 -9.42 17.53 -9.05
C ARG A 150 -9.58 19.05 -9.17
N SER A 151 -8.59 19.81 -8.71
CA SER A 151 -8.57 21.27 -8.84
C SER A 151 -8.58 21.69 -10.31
N GLU A 152 -7.77 21.04 -11.15
CA GLU A 152 -7.73 21.28 -12.59
C GLU A 152 -9.07 20.91 -13.27
N SER A 153 -9.62 19.74 -12.94
CA SER A 153 -10.90 19.26 -13.47
C SER A 153 -12.06 20.21 -13.14
N LEU A 154 -12.08 20.80 -11.94
CA LEU A 154 -13.05 21.83 -11.55
C LEU A 154 -12.93 23.11 -12.38
N LYS A 155 -11.71 23.59 -12.59
CA LYS A 155 -11.44 24.79 -13.40
C LYS A 155 -11.90 24.58 -14.85
N GLU A 156 -11.54 23.44 -15.43
CA GLU A 156 -11.92 23.11 -16.81
C GLU A 156 -13.44 22.97 -16.97
N SER A 157 -14.11 22.32 -16.00
CA SER A 157 -15.56 22.14 -16.01
C SER A 157 -16.30 23.48 -15.87
N GLY A 158 -15.81 24.39 -15.02
CA GLY A 158 -16.33 25.75 -14.89
C GLY A 158 -16.20 26.53 -16.20
N HIS A 159 -15.02 26.50 -16.82
CA HIS A 159 -14.77 27.19 -18.08
C HIS A 159 -15.66 26.66 -19.23
N ARG A 160 -15.84 25.33 -19.34
CA ARG A 160 -16.77 24.75 -20.33
C ARG A 160 -18.21 25.14 -20.08
N ARG A 161 -18.63 25.20 -18.81
CA ARG A 161 -19.99 25.64 -18.46
C ARG A 161 -20.22 27.10 -18.85
N GLU A 162 -19.26 27.99 -18.61
CA GLU A 162 -19.32 29.39 -19.04
C GLU A 162 -19.39 29.51 -20.57
N GLN A 163 -18.57 28.76 -21.30
CA GLN A 163 -18.62 28.75 -22.77
C GLN A 163 -19.97 28.26 -23.31
N PHE A 164 -20.54 27.21 -22.70
CA PHE A 164 -21.82 26.66 -23.11
C PHE A 164 -22.98 27.63 -22.82
N ILE A 165 -22.99 28.26 -21.64
CA ILE A 165 -24.00 29.25 -21.26
C ILE A 165 -23.87 30.52 -22.14
N GLY A 166 -22.64 31.00 -22.38
CA GLY A 166 -22.38 32.15 -23.24
C GLY A 166 -22.79 31.89 -24.69
N SER A 167 -22.50 30.70 -25.23
CA SER A 167 -22.91 30.29 -26.58
C SER A 167 -24.43 30.09 -26.68
N ALA A 168 -25.06 29.47 -25.68
CA ALA A 168 -26.51 29.31 -25.64
C ALA A 168 -27.25 30.65 -25.53
N ALA A 169 -26.75 31.59 -24.72
CA ALA A 169 -27.28 32.95 -24.61
C ALA A 169 -27.13 33.73 -25.94
N ALA A 170 -25.98 33.61 -26.61
CA ALA A 170 -25.76 34.21 -27.92
C ALA A 170 -26.69 33.61 -29.01
N ALA A 171 -26.90 32.29 -29.00
CA ALA A 171 -27.82 31.62 -29.92
C ALA A 171 -29.28 32.02 -29.68
N ALA A 172 -29.70 32.16 -28.42
CA ALA A 172 -31.05 32.63 -28.07
C ALA A 172 -31.30 34.09 -28.48
N GLY A 173 -30.29 34.97 -28.33
CA GLY A 173 -30.38 36.36 -28.80
C GLY A 173 -30.51 36.47 -30.33
N ASN A 174 -29.85 35.59 -31.08
CA ASN A 174 -29.89 35.62 -32.54
C ASN A 174 -31.21 35.10 -33.13
N LEU A 175 -31.92 34.21 -32.43
CA LEU A 175 -33.27 33.74 -32.81
C LEU A 175 -34.36 34.78 -32.53
N ALA A 176 -34.17 35.62 -31.50
CA ALA A 176 -35.11 36.69 -31.18
C ALA A 176 -35.04 37.87 -32.17
N PHE A 177 -33.89 38.09 -32.81
CA PHE A 177 -33.70 39.18 -33.77
C PHE A 177 -34.19 38.84 -35.19
N SER A 178 -34.26 37.56 -35.58
CA SER A 178 -34.68 37.13 -36.91
C SER A 178 -36.20 36.99 -37.10
N SER A 179 -36.99 37.32 -36.08
CA SER A 179 -38.46 37.14 -36.04
C SER A 179 -39.27 38.45 -36.03
N THR A 180 -38.65 39.59 -36.34
CA THR A 180 -39.29 40.90 -36.57
C THR A 180 -38.92 41.43 -37.94
#